data_AF-A0A6G3TIN2-F1
#
_entry.id   AF-A0A6G3TIN2-F1
#
_cell.length_a   1.000
_cell.length_b   1.000
_cell.length_c   1.000
_cell.angle_alpha   90.00
_cell.angle_beta   90.00
_cell.angle_gamma   90.00
#
_symmetry.space_group_name_H-M   'P 1'
#
loop_
_entity.id
_entity.type
_entity.pdbx_description
1 polymer ?
#
loop_
_entity_poly.entity_id
_entity_poly.type
_entity_poly.pdbx_seq_one_letter_code
_entity_poly.pdbx_strand_id
1 'polypeptide(L)'
;MDDYAGRVLADRYRLPLPPSDEYELTETRAFDTYSGQEVLVRQVPLPEVVEAEVLDADGLPDGFTARDGGVRHPGRRPPAAGGGPRRPADPVVRRAVEAAQAAAAVPDHPRLDQVFDVFAEGGSLWIVSELVAARPLAALLTEQTLTPYRAAEVASDVLLALRVLHSYGWVHRNITARTVLVCDDGRVMLTGLAVGAAEEALCGYDPVPPPPDGEPDAAPEPDAIPGA
;
A
#
# COMPACT_ATOMS: atom_id res chain seq x y z
N MET A 1 -24.60 9.66 15.83
CA MET A 1 -23.18 9.77 16.26
C MET A 1 -22.73 8.52 17.00
N ASP A 2 -23.65 7.73 17.55
CA ASP A 2 -23.36 6.45 18.23
C ASP A 2 -22.78 5.38 17.29
N ASP A 3 -23.06 5.44 15.98
CA ASP A 3 -22.54 4.50 14.98
C ASP A 3 -21.00 4.57 14.79
N TYR A 4 -20.36 5.66 15.25
CA TYR A 4 -18.92 5.92 15.16
C TYR A 4 -18.29 6.15 16.55
N ALA A 5 -18.62 5.26 17.49
CA ALA A 5 -18.10 5.28 18.86
C ALA A 5 -16.81 4.45 19.06
N GLY A 6 -16.19 3.99 17.97
CA GLY A 6 -14.97 3.17 18.01
C GLY A 6 -13.69 3.96 18.20
N ARG A 7 -12.57 3.37 17.73
CA ARG A 7 -11.24 3.99 17.75
C ARG A 7 -11.24 5.28 16.92
N VAL A 8 -10.49 6.27 17.37
CA VAL A 8 -10.20 7.49 16.60
C VAL A 8 -8.79 7.39 16.04
N LEU A 9 -8.64 7.64 14.74
CA LEU A 9 -7.35 7.72 14.05
C LEU A 9 -6.99 9.17 13.76
N ALA A 10 -5.71 9.52 13.92
CA ALA A 10 -5.15 10.85 13.70
C ALA A 10 -5.96 11.99 14.36
N ASP A 11 -6.58 11.71 15.52
CA ASP A 11 -7.50 12.61 16.23
C ASP A 11 -8.67 13.16 15.38
N ARG A 12 -8.96 12.53 14.23
CA ARG A 12 -9.86 13.06 13.20
C ARG A 12 -10.89 12.06 12.71
N TYR A 13 -10.46 10.84 12.39
CA TYR A 13 -11.30 9.83 11.75
C TYR A 13 -11.86 8.89 12.80
N ARG A 14 -13.18 8.94 13.01
CA ARG A 14 -13.85 8.04 13.96
C ARG A 14 -14.27 6.77 13.23
N LEU A 15 -13.80 5.63 13.72
CA LEU A 15 -14.18 4.32 13.22
C LEU A 15 -15.49 3.85 13.89
N PRO A 16 -16.28 3.00 13.22
CA PRO A 16 -17.35 2.28 13.86
C PRO A 16 -16.79 1.34 14.95
N LEU A 17 -17.65 0.90 15.85
CA LEU A 17 -17.29 -0.19 16.75
C LEU A 17 -17.00 -1.45 15.90
N PRO A 18 -15.85 -2.12 16.11
CA PRO A 18 -15.58 -3.35 15.37
C PRO A 18 -16.67 -4.39 15.69
N PRO A 19 -17.19 -5.11 14.68
CA PRO A 19 -18.08 -6.23 14.94
C PRO A 19 -17.35 -7.27 15.81
N SER A 20 -18.10 -7.99 16.66
CA SER A 20 -17.53 -8.85 17.71
C SER A 20 -16.68 -10.01 17.19
N ASP A 21 -16.80 -10.36 15.90
CA ASP A 21 -16.33 -11.62 15.32
C ASP A 21 -15.36 -11.45 14.13
N GLU A 22 -14.94 -10.22 13.77
CA GLU A 22 -14.03 -10.01 12.63
C GLU A 22 -12.59 -9.70 13.07
N TYR A 23 -11.68 -10.60 12.70
CA TYR A 23 -10.24 -10.38 12.75
C TYR A 23 -9.84 -9.41 11.62
N GLU A 24 -9.44 -8.20 12.00
CA GLU A 24 -8.76 -7.16 11.20
C GLU A 24 -9.41 -6.77 9.85
N LEU A 25 -10.24 -5.73 9.89
CA LEU A 25 -10.78 -5.08 8.71
C LEU A 25 -9.64 -4.41 7.90
N THR A 26 -9.26 -5.01 6.77
CA THR A 26 -8.37 -4.39 5.77
C THR A 26 -8.95 -3.06 5.24
N GLU A 27 -10.27 -2.89 5.29
CA GLU A 27 -11.00 -1.72 4.82
C GLU A 27 -12.29 -1.50 5.63
N THR A 28 -12.59 -0.26 6.02
CA THR A 28 -13.80 0.09 6.77
C THR A 28 -14.22 1.54 6.54
N ARG A 29 -15.47 1.88 6.86
CA ARG A 29 -15.94 3.28 6.83
C ARG A 29 -15.43 4.03 8.06
N ALA A 30 -15.25 5.34 7.94
CA ALA A 30 -14.99 6.21 9.06
C ALA A 30 -15.74 7.54 8.89
N PHE A 31 -15.99 8.22 9.99
CA PHE A 31 -16.52 9.58 9.98
C PHE A 31 -15.38 10.58 10.15
N ASP A 32 -15.18 11.43 9.16
CA ASP A 32 -14.24 12.55 9.24
C ASP A 32 -14.87 13.70 10.04
N THR A 33 -14.37 13.91 11.26
CA THR A 33 -14.89 14.96 12.16
C THR A 33 -14.62 16.38 11.67
N TYR A 34 -13.69 16.57 10.73
CA TYR A 34 -13.38 17.89 10.16
C TYR A 34 -14.36 18.26 9.04
N SER A 35 -14.58 17.38 8.07
CA SER A 35 -15.49 17.63 6.95
C SER A 35 -16.95 17.30 7.26
N GLY A 36 -17.21 16.46 8.26
CA GLY A 36 -18.54 15.96 8.60
C GLY A 36 -19.07 14.89 7.64
N GLN A 37 -18.20 14.26 6.86
CA GLN A 37 -18.55 13.26 5.85
C GLN A 37 -18.04 11.86 6.20
N GLU A 38 -18.69 10.84 5.65
CA GLU A 38 -18.17 9.47 5.69
C GLU A 38 -17.07 9.29 4.63
N VAL A 39 -16.03 8.59 5.02
CA VAL A 39 -14.86 8.27 4.20
C VAL A 39 -14.56 6.78 4.29
N LEU A 40 -13.78 6.29 3.34
CA LEU A 40 -13.30 4.90 3.30
C LEU A 40 -11.86 4.86 3.79
N VAL A 41 -11.59 4.04 4.81
CA VAL A 41 -10.28 3.89 5.43
C VAL A 41 -9.75 2.49 5.16
N ARG A 42 -8.54 2.40 4.59
CA ARG A 42 -7.82 1.15 4.34
C ARG A 42 -6.61 1.04 5.25
N GLN A 43 -6.43 -0.13 5.84
CA GLN A 43 -5.30 -0.48 6.69
C GLN A 43 -4.28 -1.28 5.89
N VAL A 44 -3.03 -0.80 5.85
CA VAL A 44 -1.88 -1.54 5.33
C VAL A 44 -0.94 -1.83 6.50
N PRO A 45 -0.89 -3.08 7.00
CA PRO A 45 -0.01 -3.45 8.10
C PRO A 45 1.46 -3.17 7.78
N LEU A 46 2.20 -2.58 8.71
CA LEU A 46 3.63 -2.35 8.53
C LEU A 46 4.39 -3.67 8.75
N PRO A 47 5.42 -3.97 7.93
CA PRO A 47 6.15 -5.23 8.10
C PRO A 47 6.91 -5.20 9.42
N GLU A 48 6.99 -6.36 10.09
CA GLU A 48 7.73 -6.51 11.33
C GLU A 48 9.23 -6.43 11.08
N VAL A 49 9.96 -5.81 12.01
CA VAL A 49 11.42 -5.89 12.02
C VAL A 49 11.81 -7.17 12.74
N VAL A 50 12.31 -8.14 11.97
CA VAL A 50 12.91 -9.36 12.54
C VAL A 50 14.42 -9.13 12.59
N GLU A 51 14.99 -9.07 13.80
CA GLU A 51 16.44 -9.14 13.93
C GLU A 51 16.90 -10.54 13.51
N ALA A 52 17.81 -10.61 12.55
CA ALA A 52 18.40 -11.87 12.16
C ALA A 52 19.27 -12.37 13.32
N GLU A 53 18.90 -13.50 13.91
CA GLU A 53 19.83 -14.24 14.76
C GLU A 53 20.98 -14.74 13.89
N VAL A 54 22.16 -14.19 14.11
CA VAL A 54 23.39 -14.73 13.52
C VAL A 54 23.71 -16.01 14.28
N LEU A 55 23.53 -17.15 13.63
CA LEU A 55 23.97 -18.43 14.16
C LEU A 55 25.51 -18.48 14.06
N ASP A 56 26.16 -18.71 15.20
CA ASP A 56 27.58 -19.06 15.23
C ASP A 56 27.80 -20.37 14.44
N ALA A 57 29.06 -20.67 14.09
CA ALA A 57 29.42 -21.88 13.34
C ALA A 57 28.84 -23.18 13.95
N ASP A 58 28.65 -23.21 15.27
CA ASP A 58 28.11 -24.33 16.04
C ASP A 58 26.57 -24.39 16.08
N GLY A 59 25.88 -23.36 15.58
CA GLY A 59 24.42 -23.25 15.55
C GLY A 59 23.79 -23.48 14.18
N LEU A 60 24.57 -23.80 13.15
CA LEU A 60 24.06 -24.04 11.81
C LEU A 60 23.31 -25.38 11.70
N PRO A 61 22.15 -25.44 11.03
CA PRO A 61 21.47 -26.70 10.75
C PRO A 61 22.32 -27.62 9.87
N ASP A 62 22.15 -28.94 10.04
CA ASP A 62 22.91 -29.96 9.32
C ASP A 62 22.97 -29.68 7.81
N GLY A 63 24.19 -29.60 7.27
CA GLY A 63 24.45 -29.34 5.84
C GLY A 63 24.72 -27.87 5.49
N PHE A 64 24.59 -26.92 6.41
CA PHE A 64 25.05 -25.54 6.23
C PHE A 64 26.47 -25.36 6.78
N THR A 65 27.31 -24.60 6.08
CA THR A 65 28.64 -24.18 6.56
C THR A 65 28.70 -22.66 6.65
N ALA A 66 29.29 -22.14 7.71
CA ALA A 66 29.47 -20.71 7.86
C ALA A 66 30.43 -20.22 6.76
N ARG A 67 30.12 -19.09 6.14
CA ARG A 67 31.04 -18.43 5.21
C ARG A 67 32.21 -17.89 6.04
N ASP A 68 33.44 -18.32 5.75
CA ASP A 68 34.65 -17.90 6.47
C ASP A 68 34.82 -16.36 6.45
N GLY A 69 34.30 -15.69 7.48
CA GLY A 69 34.41 -14.27 7.71
C GLY A 69 35.01 -14.04 9.10
N GLY A 70 36.15 -13.36 9.14
CA GLY A 70 37.06 -13.28 10.29
C GLY A 70 36.44 -13.00 11.66
N VAL A 71 37.09 -13.59 12.67
CA VAL A 71 36.85 -13.53 14.12
C VAL A 71 36.43 -12.12 14.58
N ARG A 72 35.23 -11.98 15.16
CA ARG A 72 34.81 -10.78 15.89
C ARG A 72 34.57 -11.09 17.37
N HIS A 73 34.91 -10.11 18.21
CA HIS A 73 34.95 -10.19 19.67
C HIS A 73 33.57 -10.41 20.32
N PRO A 74 33.52 -11.02 21.54
CA PRO A 74 32.28 -11.30 22.25
C PRO A 74 31.69 -10.00 22.81
N GLY A 75 30.86 -9.34 22.00
CA GLY A 75 30.00 -8.23 22.41
C GLY A 75 28.75 -8.76 23.09
N ARG A 76 28.40 -8.15 24.22
CA ARG A 76 27.24 -8.42 25.07
C ARG A 76 25.96 -8.60 24.25
N ARG A 77 25.34 -9.79 24.35
CA ARG A 77 24.02 -10.13 23.76
C ARG A 77 22.98 -9.10 24.27
N PRO A 78 22.42 -8.23 23.42
CA PRO A 78 21.23 -7.48 23.83
C PRO A 78 20.12 -8.50 24.13
N PRO A 79 19.23 -8.23 25.11
CA PRO A 79 18.06 -9.08 25.29
C PRO A 79 17.29 -9.12 23.99
N ALA A 80 16.82 -10.31 23.59
CA ALA A 80 15.93 -10.48 22.45
C ALA A 80 14.71 -9.57 22.64
N ALA A 81 14.77 -8.38 22.08
CA ALA A 81 13.60 -7.54 21.92
C ALA A 81 12.81 -8.20 20.80
N GLY A 82 11.72 -8.87 21.15
CA GLY A 82 10.82 -9.48 20.19
C GLY A 82 10.51 -8.49 19.07
N GLY A 83 10.54 -8.99 17.83
CA GLY A 83 10.17 -8.22 16.66
C GLY A 83 8.83 -7.52 16.87
N GLY A 84 8.75 -6.28 16.41
CA GLY A 84 7.53 -5.48 16.46
C GLY A 84 7.31 -4.79 15.13
N PRO A 85 6.08 -4.31 14.86
CA PRO A 85 5.78 -3.55 13.65
C PRO A 85 6.69 -2.32 13.58
N ARG A 86 7.10 -1.97 12.35
CA ARG A 86 7.91 -0.77 12.12
C ARG A 86 7.24 0.47 12.71
N ARG A 87 8.08 1.40 13.19
CA ARG A 87 7.63 2.68 13.73
C ARG A 87 7.41 3.69 12.60
N PRO A 88 6.52 4.69 12.78
CA PRO A 88 6.33 5.76 11.79
C PRO A 88 7.61 6.51 11.39
N ALA A 89 8.62 6.57 12.27
CA ALA A 89 9.90 7.22 12.02
C ALA A 89 10.89 6.36 11.19
N ASP A 90 10.57 5.09 10.91
CA ASP A 90 11.40 4.23 10.06
C ASP A 90 11.44 4.80 8.63
N PRO A 91 12.62 4.96 8.01
CA PRO A 91 12.76 5.46 6.65
C PRO A 91 11.89 4.75 5.62
N VAL A 92 11.66 3.42 5.78
CA VAL A 92 10.81 2.64 4.86
C VAL A 92 9.34 3.06 5.00
N VAL A 93 8.89 3.30 6.23
CA VAL A 93 7.51 3.75 6.49
C VAL A 93 7.30 5.17 5.98
N ARG A 94 8.27 6.06 6.20
CA ARG A 94 8.21 7.42 5.66
C ARG A 94 8.14 7.43 4.13
N ARG A 95 8.96 6.62 3.46
CA ARG A 95 8.91 6.46 2.00
C ARG A 95 7.56 5.93 1.53
N ALA A 96 6.96 4.97 2.24
CA ALA A 96 5.64 4.46 1.90
C ALA A 96 4.53 5.51 2.04
N VAL A 97 4.58 6.35 3.09
CA VAL A 97 3.68 7.52 3.22
C VAL A 97 3.89 8.49 2.07
N GLU A 98 5.14 8.87 1.77
CA GLU A 98 5.48 9.79 0.67
C GLU A 98 5.01 9.25 -0.70
N ALA A 99 5.22 7.96 -0.97
CA ALA A 99 4.77 7.30 -2.20
C ALA A 99 3.25 7.33 -2.37
N ALA A 100 2.51 7.01 -1.30
CA ALA A 100 1.05 7.06 -1.31
C ALA A 100 0.51 8.48 -1.45
N GLN A 101 1.14 9.47 -0.80
CA GLN A 101 0.80 10.89 -0.96
C GLN A 101 1.09 11.38 -2.39
N ALA A 102 2.19 10.95 -3.00
CA ALA A 102 2.51 11.27 -4.39
C ALA A 102 1.47 10.66 -5.36
N ALA A 103 1.02 9.43 -5.10
CA ALA A 103 -0.06 8.81 -5.86
C ALA A 103 -1.40 9.54 -5.68
N ALA A 104 -1.69 10.02 -4.47
CA ALA A 104 -2.88 10.82 -4.17
C ALA A 104 -2.90 12.19 -4.87
N ALA A 105 -1.75 12.68 -5.32
CA ALA A 105 -1.64 13.95 -6.05
C ALA A 105 -2.05 13.84 -7.53
N VAL A 106 -2.36 12.64 -8.04
CA VAL A 106 -2.94 12.48 -9.37
C VAL A 106 -4.27 13.23 -9.44
N PRO A 107 -4.49 14.10 -10.45
CA PRO A 107 -5.71 14.90 -10.54
C PRO A 107 -6.99 14.07 -10.62
N ASP A 108 -8.05 14.61 -10.00
CA ASP A 108 -9.37 13.98 -9.93
C ASP A 108 -9.88 13.56 -11.31
N HIS A 109 -10.39 12.33 -11.38
CA HIS A 109 -10.93 11.77 -12.61
C HIS A 109 -12.14 10.87 -12.32
N PRO A 110 -13.22 10.89 -13.12
CA PRO A 110 -14.44 10.10 -12.86
C PRO A 110 -14.29 8.57 -12.86
N ARG A 111 -13.09 8.06 -13.17
CA ARG A 111 -12.72 6.64 -13.20
C ARG A 111 -11.66 6.28 -12.15
N LEU A 112 -11.31 7.20 -11.26
CA LEU A 112 -10.33 7.01 -10.18
C LEU A 112 -10.98 7.44 -8.86
N ASP A 113 -10.61 6.79 -7.75
CA ASP A 113 -10.99 7.25 -6.42
C ASP A 113 -10.11 8.42 -5.97
N GLN A 114 -10.66 9.29 -5.13
CA GLN A 114 -9.89 10.36 -4.51
C GLN A 114 -9.34 9.90 -3.15
N VAL A 115 -8.06 10.19 -2.89
CA VAL A 115 -7.42 9.96 -1.59
C VAL A 115 -7.29 11.30 -0.87
N PHE A 116 -7.80 11.34 0.37
CA PHE A 116 -7.85 12.56 1.17
C PHE A 116 -6.67 12.68 2.14
N ASP A 117 -6.22 11.55 2.71
CA ASP A 117 -5.17 11.56 3.73
C ASP A 117 -4.42 10.22 3.76
N VAL A 118 -3.15 10.27 4.15
CA VAL A 118 -2.29 9.11 4.34
C VAL A 118 -1.37 9.34 5.53
N PHE A 119 -1.40 8.43 6.50
CA PHE A 119 -0.59 8.53 7.71
C PHE A 119 -0.25 7.15 8.29
N ALA A 120 0.75 7.10 9.17
CA ALA A 120 1.13 5.87 9.87
C ALA A 120 0.79 5.98 11.36
N GLU A 121 0.02 5.02 11.88
CA GLU A 121 -0.42 4.98 13.27
C GLU A 121 -0.68 3.54 13.74
N GLY A 122 -0.23 3.20 14.95
CA GLY A 122 -0.56 1.91 15.57
C GLY A 122 -0.08 0.68 14.79
N GLY A 123 1.12 0.74 14.19
CA GLY A 123 1.72 -0.37 13.44
C GLY A 123 1.15 -0.57 12.04
N SER A 124 0.39 0.39 11.52
CA SER A 124 -0.16 0.34 10.16
C SER A 124 -0.07 1.69 9.48
N LEU A 125 -0.03 1.65 8.15
CA LEU A 125 -0.32 2.80 7.31
C LEU A 125 -1.83 2.82 7.04
N TRP A 126 -2.42 4.00 7.13
CA TRP A 126 -3.84 4.26 6.94
C TRP A 126 -4.01 5.15 5.73
N ILE A 127 -4.84 4.72 4.79
CA ILE A 127 -5.17 5.47 3.57
C ILE A 127 -6.65 5.81 3.63
N VAL A 128 -6.94 7.11 3.64
CA VAL A 128 -8.31 7.65 3.71
C VAL A 128 -8.71 8.14 2.32
N SER A 129 -9.84 7.66 1.83
CA SER A 129 -10.32 7.89 0.47
C SER A 129 -11.82 8.14 0.41
N GLU A 130 -12.29 8.57 -0.75
CA GLU A 130 -13.70 8.75 -1.07
C GLU A 130 -14.52 7.48 -0.75
N LEU A 131 -15.61 7.64 0.00
CA LEU A 131 -16.60 6.58 0.17
C LEU A 131 -17.56 6.59 -1.03
N VAL A 132 -17.27 5.77 -2.03
CA VAL A 132 -18.09 5.65 -3.24
C VAL A 132 -19.26 4.69 -3.02
N ALA A 133 -20.46 5.08 -3.44
CA ALA A 133 -21.62 4.18 -3.54
C ALA A 133 -21.41 3.17 -4.69
N ALA A 134 -20.67 2.11 -4.36
CA ALA A 134 -20.23 1.11 -5.32
C ALA A 134 -20.01 -0.25 -4.64
N ARG A 135 -19.90 -1.29 -5.48
CA ARG A 135 -19.50 -2.63 -5.07
C ARG A 135 -18.23 -3.05 -5.80
N PRO A 136 -17.26 -3.72 -5.13
CA PRO A 136 -16.13 -4.33 -5.83
C PRO A 136 -16.60 -5.35 -6.86
N LEU A 137 -15.97 -5.35 -8.02
CA LEU A 137 -16.25 -6.30 -9.10
C LEU A 137 -16.08 -7.74 -8.61
N ALA A 138 -15.13 -8.02 -7.71
CA ALA A 138 -14.94 -9.32 -7.08
C ALA A 138 -16.22 -9.83 -6.41
N ALA A 139 -16.96 -8.97 -5.69
CA ALA A 139 -18.21 -9.35 -5.03
C ALA A 139 -19.33 -9.59 -6.06
N LEU A 140 -19.39 -8.79 -7.13
CA LEU A 140 -20.36 -9.01 -8.21
C LEU A 140 -20.11 -10.33 -8.95
N LEU A 141 -18.85 -10.68 -9.16
CA LEU A 141 -18.44 -11.92 -9.82
C LEU A 141 -18.73 -13.17 -8.98
N THR A 142 -18.86 -13.05 -7.66
CA THR A 142 -19.33 -14.18 -6.83
C THR A 142 -20.82 -14.46 -6.97
N GLU A 143 -21.60 -13.45 -7.38
CA GLU A 143 -23.06 -13.57 -7.53
C GLU A 143 -23.46 -14.00 -8.94
N GLN A 144 -22.76 -13.50 -9.96
CA GLN A 144 -23.09 -13.77 -11.36
C GLN A 144 -21.89 -13.61 -12.29
N THR A 145 -21.97 -14.29 -13.44
CA THR A 145 -21.05 -14.05 -14.55
C THR A 145 -21.46 -12.79 -15.33
N LEU A 146 -20.48 -12.04 -15.83
CA LEU A 146 -20.74 -10.90 -16.70
C LEU A 146 -21.06 -11.36 -18.11
N THR A 147 -21.97 -10.64 -18.78
CA THR A 147 -22.12 -10.77 -20.23
C THR A 147 -20.85 -10.26 -20.92
N PRO A 148 -20.52 -10.75 -22.13
CA PRO A 148 -19.37 -10.24 -22.89
C PRO A 148 -19.42 -8.73 -23.10
N TYR A 149 -20.62 -8.18 -23.32
CA TYR A 149 -20.83 -6.75 -23.47
C TYR A 149 -20.48 -5.99 -22.18
N ARG A 150 -20.97 -6.44 -21.02
CA ARG A 150 -20.67 -5.78 -19.75
C ARG A 150 -19.20 -5.90 -19.38
N ALA A 151 -18.57 -7.03 -19.67
CA ALA A 151 -17.13 -7.20 -19.47
C ALA A 151 -16.31 -6.21 -20.33
N ALA A 152 -16.71 -5.98 -21.59
CA ALA A 152 -16.07 -5.00 -22.45
C ALA A 152 -16.25 -3.55 -21.95
N GLU A 153 -17.43 -3.19 -21.43
CA GLU A 153 -17.67 -1.88 -20.80
C GLU A 153 -16.75 -1.66 -19.59
N VAL A 154 -16.67 -2.66 -18.69
CA VAL A 154 -15.78 -2.61 -17.52
C VAL A 154 -14.33 -2.44 -17.96
N ALA A 155 -13.87 -3.24 -18.93
CA ALA A 155 -12.50 -3.13 -19.45
C ALA A 155 -12.22 -1.76 -20.07
N SER A 156 -13.17 -1.20 -20.83
CA SER A 156 -13.05 0.13 -21.43
C SER A 156 -12.88 1.22 -20.37
N ASP A 157 -13.69 1.19 -19.31
CA ASP A 157 -13.60 2.17 -18.23
C ASP A 157 -12.29 2.04 -17.42
N VAL A 158 -11.81 0.81 -17.18
CA VAL A 158 -10.49 0.58 -16.57
C VAL A 158 -9.39 1.14 -17.45
N LEU A 159 -9.43 0.94 -18.77
CA LEU A 159 -8.45 1.50 -19.71
C LEU A 159 -8.47 3.03 -19.73
N LEU A 160 -9.63 3.67 -19.56
CA LEU A 160 -9.73 5.13 -19.41
C LEU A 160 -9.01 5.61 -18.14
N ALA A 161 -9.20 4.91 -17.01
CA ALA A 161 -8.48 5.21 -15.77
C ALA A 161 -6.96 5.07 -15.96
N LEU A 162 -6.51 3.95 -16.54
CA LEU A 162 -5.09 3.69 -16.78
C LEU A 162 -4.45 4.72 -17.71
N ARG A 163 -5.16 5.16 -18.75
CA ARG A 163 -4.65 6.21 -19.64
C ARG A 163 -4.34 7.50 -18.89
N VAL A 164 -5.19 7.86 -17.92
CA VAL A 164 -4.96 9.03 -17.07
C VAL A 164 -3.73 8.80 -16.20
N LEU A 165 -3.66 7.69 -15.46
CA LEU A 165 -2.51 7.37 -14.60
C LEU A 165 -1.19 7.38 -15.38
N HIS A 166 -1.17 6.72 -16.53
CA HIS A 166 0.01 6.63 -17.38
C HIS A 166 0.43 7.99 -17.94
N SER A 167 -0.50 8.92 -18.15
CA SER A 167 -0.15 10.29 -18.57
C SER A 167 0.60 11.08 -17.50
N TYR A 168 0.50 10.66 -16.23
CA TYR A 168 1.27 11.18 -15.10
C TYR A 168 2.45 10.26 -14.72
N GLY A 169 2.80 9.29 -15.56
CA GLY A 169 3.90 8.35 -15.33
C GLY A 169 3.60 7.23 -14.32
N TRP A 170 2.42 7.22 -13.70
CA TRP A 170 2.04 6.20 -12.73
C TRP A 170 1.68 4.88 -13.40
N VAL A 171 2.11 3.78 -12.80
CA VAL A 171 1.65 2.43 -13.15
C VAL A 171 0.88 1.87 -11.95
N HIS A 172 -0.36 1.40 -12.17
CA HIS A 172 -1.23 1.01 -11.06
C HIS A 172 -0.69 -0.19 -10.25
N ARG A 173 -0.09 -1.19 -10.93
CA ARG A 173 0.51 -2.44 -10.38
C ARG A 173 -0.40 -3.35 -9.53
N ASN A 174 -1.54 -2.87 -9.05
CA ASN A 174 -2.49 -3.63 -8.23
C ASN A 174 -3.89 -3.71 -8.89
N ILE A 175 -3.95 -4.06 -10.17
CA ILE A 175 -5.24 -4.20 -10.88
C ILE A 175 -5.79 -5.60 -10.62
N THR A 176 -6.90 -5.68 -9.90
CA THR A 176 -7.60 -6.92 -9.55
C THR A 176 -9.11 -6.66 -9.57
N ALA A 177 -9.93 -7.72 -9.51
CA ALA A 177 -11.38 -7.54 -9.37
C ALA A 177 -11.78 -6.84 -8.05
N ARG A 178 -10.89 -6.79 -7.04
CA ARG A 178 -11.14 -6.06 -5.79
C ARG A 178 -10.92 -4.56 -5.92
N THR A 179 -10.00 -4.15 -6.80
CA THR A 179 -9.65 -2.75 -7.05
C THR A 179 -10.45 -2.12 -8.18
N VAL A 180 -11.39 -2.86 -8.77
CA VAL A 180 -12.37 -2.33 -9.73
C VAL A 180 -13.71 -2.21 -9.01
N LEU A 181 -14.22 -0.98 -8.89
CA LEU A 181 -15.52 -0.69 -8.30
C LEU A 181 -16.56 -0.48 -9.40
N VAL A 182 -17.76 -1.04 -9.20
CA VAL A 182 -18.94 -0.77 -10.03
C VAL A 182 -19.92 0.05 -9.19
N CYS A 183 -20.10 1.31 -9.59
CA CYS A 183 -20.99 2.24 -8.93
C CYS A 183 -22.47 1.89 -9.18
N ASP A 184 -23.33 2.35 -8.29
CA ASP A 184 -24.78 2.13 -8.40
C ASP A 184 -25.39 2.75 -9.67
N ASP A 185 -24.77 3.81 -10.18
CA ASP A 185 -25.14 4.46 -11.45
C ASP A 185 -24.57 3.74 -12.69
N GLY A 186 -23.89 2.61 -12.51
CA GLY A 186 -23.32 1.78 -13.56
C GLY A 186 -21.92 2.18 -14.02
N ARG A 187 -21.37 3.29 -13.52
CA ARG A 187 -19.97 3.69 -13.77
C ARG A 187 -19.00 2.67 -13.18
N VAL A 188 -17.84 2.53 -13.81
CA VAL A 188 -16.73 1.75 -13.26
C VAL A 188 -15.60 2.69 -12.83
N MET A 189 -14.99 2.41 -11.69
CA MET A 189 -13.86 3.15 -11.14
C MET A 189 -12.72 2.19 -10.80
N LEU A 190 -11.49 2.64 -10.97
CA LEU A 190 -10.29 1.94 -10.53
C LEU A 190 -9.78 2.61 -9.24
N THR A 191 -9.55 1.81 -8.21
CA THR A 191 -9.12 2.28 -6.88
C THR A 191 -7.83 1.59 -6.45
N GLY A 192 -7.17 2.13 -5.42
CA GLY A 192 -6.06 1.46 -4.75
C GLY A 192 -4.69 1.78 -5.33
N LEU A 193 -4.56 2.85 -6.13
CA LEU A 193 -3.26 3.35 -6.58
C LEU A 193 -2.36 3.71 -5.39
N ALA A 194 -2.86 4.50 -4.43
CA ALA A 194 -2.09 4.90 -3.26
C ALA A 194 -1.74 3.71 -2.35
N VAL A 195 -2.64 2.72 -2.24
CA VAL A 195 -2.38 1.47 -1.52
C VAL A 195 -1.24 0.70 -2.19
N GLY A 196 -1.34 0.49 -3.50
CA GLY A 196 -0.30 -0.20 -4.26
C GLY A 196 1.05 0.52 -4.21
N ALA A 197 1.06 1.86 -4.29
CA ALA A 197 2.28 2.64 -4.13
C ALA A 197 2.91 2.46 -2.73
N ALA A 198 2.10 2.48 -1.67
CA ALA A 198 2.61 2.20 -0.33
C ALA A 198 3.20 0.79 -0.21
N GLU A 199 2.49 -0.24 -0.70
CA GLU A 199 2.92 -1.63 -0.65
C GLU A 199 4.23 -1.85 -1.41
N GLU A 200 4.38 -1.27 -2.60
CA GLU A 200 5.61 -1.31 -3.40
C GLU A 200 6.78 -0.68 -2.65
N ALA A 201 6.56 0.49 -2.03
CA ALA A 201 7.57 1.17 -1.22
C ALA A 201 7.97 0.37 0.03
N LEU A 202 7.01 -0.29 0.69
CA LEU A 202 7.28 -1.19 1.81
C LEU A 202 8.07 -2.44 1.38
N CYS A 203 7.92 -2.89 0.13
CA CYS A 203 8.71 -3.95 -0.47
C CYS A 203 10.11 -3.50 -0.93
N GLY A 204 10.40 -2.19 -0.86
CA GLY A 204 11.70 -1.61 -1.22
C GLY A 204 11.80 -1.13 -2.67
N TYR A 205 10.70 -1.12 -3.44
CA TYR A 205 10.66 -0.50 -4.76
C TYR A 205 10.41 1.01 -4.65
N ASP A 206 10.80 1.77 -5.67
CA ASP A 206 10.38 3.16 -5.82
C ASP A 206 9.20 3.21 -6.81
N PRO A 207 7.96 3.43 -6.34
CA PRO A 207 6.79 3.50 -7.20
C PRO A 207 6.57 4.90 -7.77
N VAL A 208 7.26 5.92 -7.26
CA VAL A 208 7.02 7.32 -7.64
C VAL A 208 7.61 7.57 -9.02
N PRO A 209 6.82 8.07 -9.99
CA PRO A 209 7.34 8.40 -11.30
C PRO A 209 8.43 9.47 -11.20
N PRO A 210 9.50 9.38 -12.02
CA PRO A 210 10.48 10.45 -12.09
C PRO A 210 9.81 11.75 -12.56
N PRO A 211 10.31 12.92 -12.15
CA PRO A 211 9.80 14.20 -12.62
C PRO A 211 9.89 14.26 -14.16
N PRO A 212 8.94 14.93 -14.84
CA PRO A 212 8.84 14.96 -16.29
C PRO A 212 10.08 15.51 -17.02
N ASP A 213 10.95 16.24 -16.30
CA ASP A 213 12.15 16.90 -16.84
C ASP A 213 13.47 16.32 -16.29
N GLY A 214 13.44 15.17 -15.60
CA GLY A 214 14.66 14.51 -15.12
C GLY A 214 15.37 13.79 -16.26
N GLU A 215 16.64 14.14 -16.53
CA GLU A 215 17.54 13.28 -17.32
C GLU A 215 17.43 11.83 -16.81
N PRO A 216 17.34 10.83 -17.70
CA PRO A 216 17.31 9.44 -17.26
C PRO A 216 18.54 9.19 -16.40
N ASP A 217 18.31 8.70 -15.18
CA ASP A 217 19.37 8.30 -14.26
C ASP A 217 20.38 7.47 -15.05
N ALA A 218 21.58 8.03 -15.23
CA ALA A 218 22.60 7.43 -16.07
C ALA A 218 22.87 6.05 -15.50
N ALA A 219 22.46 5.00 -16.22
CA ALA A 219 22.81 3.64 -15.88
C ALA A 219 24.32 3.61 -15.59
N PRO A 220 24.77 2.98 -14.49
CA PRO A 220 26.20 2.94 -14.19
C PRO A 220 26.90 2.33 -15.40
N GLU A 221 27.80 3.11 -16.02
CA GLU A 221 28.60 2.63 -17.14
C GLU A 221 29.28 1.33 -16.70
N PRO A 222 29.23 0.26 -17.52
CA PRO A 222 29.95 -0.96 -17.19
C PRO A 222 31.44 -0.63 -17.14
N ASP A 223 32.05 -0.84 -15.98
CA ASP A 223 33.48 -0.68 -15.71
C ASP A 223 34.30 -1.03 -16.95
N ALA A 224 34.94 -0.01 -17.53
CA ALA A 224 35.91 -0.21 -18.58
C ALA A 224 37.06 -1.06 -18.02
N ILE A 225 37.20 -2.28 -18.51
CA ILE A 225 38.33 -3.15 -18.19
C ILE A 225 39.60 -2.42 -18.67
N PRO A 226 40.54 -2.04 -17.78
CA PRO A 226 41.79 -1.43 -18.22
C PRO A 226 42.78 -2.52 -18.62
N GLY A 227 43.26 -2.46 -19.87
CA GLY A 227 44.52 -3.06 -20.28
C GLY A 227 44.43 -4.06 -21.44
N ALA A 228 44.68 -3.56 -22.65
CA ALA A 228 45.28 -4.29 -23.76
C ALA A 228 46.60 -3.62 -24.13
#